data_AF-A0A956KRN6-F1
#
_entry.id   AF-A0A956KRN6-F1
#
_cell.length_a   1.000
_cell.length_b   1.000
_cell.length_c   1.000
_cell.angle_alpha   90.00
_cell.angle_beta   90.00
_cell.angle_gamma   90.00
#
_symmetry.space_group_name_H-M   'P 1'
#
loop_
_entity.id
_entity.type
_entity.pdbx_description
1 polymer ?
#
loop_
_entity_poly.entity_id
_entity_poly.type
_entity_poly.pdbx_seq_one_letter_code
_entity_poly.pdbx_strand_id
1 'polypeptide(L)'
;SEQRMVDCRDWVLAVEADSPEQQVANKLPHLSKMSSWKQISAIVKSATPGVPLQPTHRPPTEVPIRPGQVYFMIKKDDRYWRDVLAERTIAIYVPPPFDPKHATLSLMGIPRTDG
;
A
#
# COMPACT_ATOMS: atom_id res chain seq x y z
N SER A 1 -0.03 -5.46 -17.45
CA SER A 1 0.69 -4.56 -18.38
C SER A 1 0.60 -3.16 -17.83
N GLU A 2 1.62 -2.34 -18.05
CA GLU A 2 1.80 -0.98 -17.51
C GLU A 2 0.57 -0.07 -17.64
N GLN A 3 -0.20 -0.24 -18.73
CA GLN A 3 -1.47 0.45 -18.97
C GLN A 3 -2.48 0.27 -17.82
N ARG A 4 -2.52 -0.92 -17.21
CA ARG A 4 -3.47 -1.24 -16.12
C ARG A 4 -3.23 -0.45 -14.84
N MET A 5 -2.02 0.10 -14.63
CA MET A 5 -1.73 0.85 -13.39
C MET A 5 -2.40 2.23 -13.38
N VAL A 6 -2.48 2.87 -14.55
CA VAL A 6 -3.07 4.22 -14.65
C VAL A 6 -4.59 4.19 -14.74
N ASP A 7 -5.16 3.06 -15.15
CA ASP A 7 -6.60 2.88 -15.37
C ASP A 7 -7.34 2.38 -14.12
N CYS A 8 -6.66 2.28 -12.97
CA CYS A 8 -7.31 1.93 -11.70
C CYS A 8 -7.99 3.15 -11.07
N ARG A 9 -9.25 2.98 -10.65
CA ARG A 9 -9.96 4.00 -9.87
C ARG A 9 -9.44 4.05 -8.45
N ASP A 10 -9.10 2.93 -7.83
CA ASP A 10 -8.61 2.86 -6.44
C ASP A 10 -7.54 1.79 -6.29
N TRP A 11 -6.82 1.84 -5.18
CA TRP A 11 -5.77 0.89 -4.84
C TRP A 11 -5.90 0.47 -3.37
N VAL A 12 -5.72 -0.82 -3.13
CA VAL A 12 -5.83 -1.42 -1.81
C VAL A 12 -4.61 -2.28 -1.54
N LEU A 13 -3.96 -2.06 -0.40
CA LEU A 13 -2.95 -2.94 0.13
C LEU A 13 -3.59 -3.86 1.17
N ALA A 14 -3.56 -5.17 0.93
CA ALA A 14 -3.87 -6.18 1.94
C ALA A 14 -2.57 -6.65 2.59
N VAL A 15 -2.60 -6.79 3.91
CA VAL A 15 -1.45 -7.19 4.71
C VAL A 15 -1.87 -8.33 5.62
N GLU A 16 -1.19 -9.45 5.48
CA GLU A 16 -1.27 -10.59 6.38
C GLU A 16 0.05 -10.65 7.14
N ALA A 17 0.00 -10.74 8.48
CA ALA A 17 1.20 -10.72 9.30
C ALA A 17 1.04 -11.59 10.55
N ASP A 18 2.16 -12.01 11.12
CA ASP A 18 2.20 -12.78 12.38
C ASP A 18 1.66 -11.97 13.58
N SER A 19 1.66 -10.64 13.46
CA SER A 19 1.18 -9.72 14.50
C SER A 19 -0.35 -9.65 14.53
N PRO A 20 -0.96 -9.34 15.70
CA PRO A 20 -2.41 -9.12 15.79
C PRO A 20 -2.90 -8.04 14.80
N GLU A 21 -4.05 -8.27 14.16
CA GLU A 21 -4.62 -7.38 13.12
C GLU A 21 -4.72 -5.92 13.59
N GLN A 22 -5.15 -5.68 14.84
CA GLN A 22 -5.22 -4.33 15.40
C GLN A 22 -3.84 -3.66 15.51
N GLN A 23 -2.79 -4.43 15.81
CA GLN A 23 -1.43 -3.93 15.83
C GLN A 23 -0.95 -3.57 14.42
N VAL A 24 -1.28 -4.38 13.42
CA VAL A 24 -0.96 -4.10 12.01
C VAL A 24 -1.66 -2.81 11.58
N ALA A 25 -2.98 -2.70 11.80
CA ALA A 25 -3.78 -1.52 11.46
C ALA A 25 -3.23 -0.22 12.08
N ASN A 26 -2.77 -0.28 13.33
CA ASN A 26 -2.28 0.88 14.06
C ASN A 26 -0.82 1.22 13.77
N LYS A 27 0.08 0.23 13.63
CA LYS A 27 1.53 0.49 13.55
C LYS A 27 2.06 0.55 12.13
N LEU A 28 1.55 -0.28 11.22
CA LEU A 28 2.08 -0.38 9.86
C LEU A 28 2.04 0.95 9.10
N PRO A 29 0.97 1.77 9.16
CA PRO A 29 0.93 3.06 8.46
C PRO A 29 2.04 4.04 8.90
N HIS A 30 2.51 3.93 10.14
CA HIS A 30 3.55 4.82 10.66
C HIS A 30 4.97 4.30 10.38
N LEU A 31 5.14 2.98 10.32
CA LEU A 31 6.44 2.35 10.14
C LEU A 31 6.81 2.13 8.68
N SER A 32 5.83 1.77 7.85
CA SER A 32 6.06 1.51 6.42
C SER A 32 6.29 2.80 5.64
N LYS A 33 6.99 2.68 4.51
CA LYS A 33 7.13 3.76 3.51
C LYS A 33 6.78 3.20 2.15
N MET A 34 5.98 3.93 1.39
CA MET A 34 5.63 3.60 0.01
C MET A 34 5.97 4.77 -0.91
N SER A 35 6.59 4.49 -2.06
CA SER A 35 6.90 5.47 -3.11
C SER A 35 7.35 4.76 -4.39
N SER A 36 7.76 5.52 -5.41
CA SER A 36 8.48 4.97 -6.57
C SER A 36 9.84 4.41 -6.18
N TRP A 37 10.40 3.55 -7.04
CA TRP A 37 11.72 2.95 -6.81
C TRP A 37 12.83 4.01 -6.70
N LYS A 38 12.76 5.09 -7.48
CA LYS A 38 13.75 6.17 -7.42
C LYS A 38 13.73 6.93 -6.10
N GLN A 39 12.55 7.06 -5.48
CA GLN A 39 12.34 7.93 -4.32
C GLN A 39 12.45 7.20 -2.98
N ILE A 40 12.17 5.89 -2.94
CA ILE A 40 12.03 5.15 -1.66
C ILE A 40 13.27 5.23 -0.78
N SER A 41 14.48 5.16 -1.36
CA SER A 41 15.74 5.24 -0.60
C SER A 41 15.89 6.59 0.10
N ALA A 42 15.53 7.68 -0.57
CA ALA A 42 15.62 9.03 0.00
C ALA A 42 14.63 9.19 1.16
N ILE A 43 13.36 8.79 0.96
CA ILE A 43 12.29 8.90 1.97
C ILE A 43 12.63 8.09 3.23
N VAL A 44 13.17 6.88 3.07
CA VAL A 44 13.60 6.04 4.20
C VAL A 44 14.74 6.72 4.98
N LYS A 45 15.76 7.23 4.29
CA LYS A 45 16.92 7.89 4.92
C LYS A 45 16.56 9.18 5.66
N SER A 46 15.63 9.96 5.10
CA SER A 46 15.21 11.25 5.68
C SER A 46 14.03 11.13 6.65
N ALA A 47 13.56 9.91 6.94
CA ALA A 47 12.36 9.64 7.73
C ALA A 47 11.10 10.42 7.25
N THR A 48 11.08 10.83 5.98
CA THR A 48 9.94 11.55 5.40
C THR A 48 8.73 10.62 5.31
N PRO A 49 7.49 11.11 5.46
CA PRO A 49 6.30 10.35 5.12
C PRO A 49 6.33 9.95 3.62
N GLY A 50 5.98 8.69 3.33
CA GLY A 50 5.71 8.27 1.95
C GLY A 50 4.22 8.40 1.63
N VAL A 51 3.75 7.63 0.65
CA VAL A 51 2.31 7.53 0.34
C VAL A 51 1.55 7.06 1.58
N PRO A 52 0.53 7.81 2.04
CA PRO A 52 -0.26 7.42 3.21
C PRO A 52 -1.04 6.12 2.99
N LEU A 53 -0.98 5.22 3.97
CA LEU A 53 -1.82 4.03 4.08
C LEU A 53 -2.96 4.30 5.05
N GLN A 54 -4.21 4.21 4.59
CA GLN A 54 -5.38 4.46 5.43
C GLN A 54 -6.08 3.14 5.77
N PRO A 55 -6.08 2.68 7.04
CA PRO A 55 -6.72 1.43 7.41
C PRO A 55 -8.24 1.48 7.11
N THR A 56 -8.79 0.38 6.60
CA THR A 56 -10.22 0.23 6.35
C THR A 56 -10.71 -1.17 6.71
N HIS A 57 -11.86 -1.23 7.38
CA HIS A 57 -12.60 -2.48 7.62
C HIS A 57 -13.62 -2.79 6.52
N ARG A 58 -13.78 -1.87 5.56
CA ARG A 58 -14.74 -1.96 4.46
C ARG A 58 -14.00 -1.58 3.17
N PRO A 59 -13.15 -2.47 2.63
CA PRO A 59 -12.56 -2.23 1.33
C PRO A 59 -13.66 -2.21 0.24
N PRO A 60 -13.36 -1.71 -0.98
CA PRO A 60 -14.28 -1.78 -2.11
C PRO A 60 -14.82 -3.21 -2.33
N THR A 61 -16.04 -3.31 -2.86
CA THR A 61 -16.76 -4.58 -3.03
C THR A 61 -16.03 -5.60 -3.91
N GLU A 62 -15.13 -5.13 -4.79
CA GLU A 62 -14.28 -5.97 -5.63
C GLU A 62 -13.16 -6.69 -4.85
N VAL A 63 -12.85 -6.24 -3.62
CA VAL A 63 -11.81 -6.82 -2.77
C VAL A 63 -12.43 -7.87 -1.84
N PRO A 64 -12.08 -9.16 -2.01
CA PRO A 64 -12.57 -10.19 -1.11
C PRO A 64 -11.94 -10.03 0.28
N ILE A 65 -12.79 -9.94 1.30
CA ILE A 65 -12.35 -9.90 2.71
C ILE A 65 -11.94 -11.31 3.13
N ARG A 66 -10.72 -11.45 3.65
CA ARG A 66 -10.12 -12.70 4.12
C ARG A 66 -9.77 -12.58 5.61
N PRO A 67 -10.01 -13.62 6.42
CA PRO A 67 -9.53 -13.67 7.80
C PRO A 67 -8.01 -13.48 7.87
N GLY A 68 -7.50 -12.79 8.90
CA GLY A 68 -6.06 -12.57 9.09
C GLY A 68 -5.50 -11.40 8.26
N GLN A 69 -6.29 -10.76 7.40
CA GLN A 69 -5.84 -9.65 6.56
C GLN A 69 -6.35 -8.30 7.06
N VAL A 70 -5.43 -7.33 7.04
CA VAL A 70 -5.73 -5.92 7.27
C VAL A 70 -5.62 -5.16 5.97
N TYR A 71 -6.62 -4.33 5.68
CA TYR A 71 -6.72 -3.60 4.42
C TYR A 71 -6.42 -2.12 4.61
N PHE A 72 -5.68 -1.56 3.66
CA PHE A 72 -5.33 -0.15 3.64
C PHE A 72 -5.67 0.45 2.27
N MET A 73 -6.43 1.54 2.26
CA MET A 73 -6.62 2.36 1.07
C MET A 73 -5.37 3.19 0.81
N ILE A 74 -4.97 3.28 -0.46
CA ILE A 74 -3.86 4.15 -0.89
C ILE A 74 -4.40 5.52 -1.25
N LYS A 75 -3.79 6.58 -0.69
CA LYS A 75 -4.16 7.96 -1.00
C LYS A 75 -3.61 8.39 -2.36
N LYS A 76 -4.45 8.31 -3.41
CA LYS A 76 -4.02 8.55 -4.81
C LYS A 76 -3.58 9.99 -5.12
N ASP A 77 -4.13 10.97 -4.42
CA ASP A 77 -3.81 12.38 -4.66
C ASP A 77 -2.43 12.78 -4.07
N ASP A 78 -1.80 11.86 -3.33
CA ASP A 78 -0.47 12.06 -2.77
C ASP A 78 0.59 12.19 -3.88
N ARG A 79 1.55 13.10 -3.67
CA ARG A 79 2.65 13.34 -4.62
C ARG A 79 3.46 12.08 -4.91
N TYR A 80 3.74 11.26 -3.91
CA TYR A 80 4.57 10.07 -4.08
C TYR A 80 3.81 8.96 -4.80
N TRP A 81 2.47 8.95 -4.70
CA TRP A 81 1.66 8.04 -5.49
C TRP A 81 1.59 8.46 -6.96
N ARG A 82 1.56 9.78 -7.23
CA ARG A 82 1.70 10.29 -8.60
C ARG A 82 3.05 9.91 -9.20
N ASP A 83 4.15 9.99 -8.44
CA ASP A 83 5.48 9.53 -8.86
C ASP A 83 5.48 8.01 -9.15
N VAL A 84 4.83 7.20 -8.30
CA VAL A 84 4.64 5.76 -8.54
C VAL A 84 3.99 5.48 -9.90
N LEU A 85 2.90 6.18 -10.22
CA LEU A 85 2.18 5.99 -11.48
C LEU A 85 2.99 6.49 -12.69
N ALA A 86 3.66 7.64 -12.55
CA ALA A 86 4.48 8.22 -13.60
C ALA A 86 5.71 7.36 -13.92
N GLU A 87 6.37 6.81 -12.90
CA GLU A 87 7.55 5.96 -13.05
C GLU A 87 7.22 4.49 -13.29
N ARG A 88 5.96 4.09 -13.09
CA ARG A 88 5.48 2.69 -13.19
C ARG A 88 6.26 1.74 -12.29
N THR A 89 6.69 2.22 -11.13
CA THR A 89 7.37 1.42 -10.12
C THR A 89 6.73 1.63 -8.77
N ILE A 90 6.55 0.55 -8.02
CA ILE A 90 6.06 0.58 -6.65
C ILE A 90 7.15 -0.03 -5.78
N ALA A 91 7.58 0.72 -4.77
CA ALA A 91 8.47 0.24 -3.74
C ALA A 91 7.82 0.43 -2.38
N ILE A 92 7.84 -0.62 -1.57
CA ILE A 92 7.32 -0.60 -0.21
C ILE A 92 8.44 -1.05 0.72
N TYR A 93 8.83 -0.17 1.62
CA TYR A 93 9.71 -0.50 2.74
C TYR A 93 8.86 -0.85 3.94
N VAL A 94 9.09 -2.04 4.51
CA VAL A 94 8.47 -2.52 5.75
C VAL A 94 9.56 -2.99 6.70
N PRO A 95 9.76 -2.33 7.86
CA PRO A 95 10.72 -2.79 8.86
C PRO A 95 10.11 -3.90 9.73
N PRO A 96 10.94 -4.62 10.52
CA PRO A 96 10.44 -5.46 11.62
C PRO A 96 9.47 -4.67 12.52
N PRO A 97 8.39 -5.30 13.02
CA PRO A 97 8.05 -6.73 12.92
C PRO A 97 7.23 -7.10 11.68
N PHE A 98 7.20 -6.25 10.65
CA PHE A 98 6.41 -6.46 9.42
C PHE A 98 7.30 -6.69 8.19
N ASP A 99 8.55 -7.11 8.41
CA ASP A 99 9.45 -7.42 7.32
C ASP A 99 8.95 -8.64 6.51
N PRO A 100 9.55 -8.96 5.35
CA PRO A 100 9.08 -10.06 4.50
C PRO A 100 9.10 -11.45 5.14
N LYS A 101 9.70 -11.63 6.33
CA LYS A 101 9.64 -12.90 7.06
C LYS A 101 8.38 -13.02 7.91
N HIS A 102 7.77 -11.88 8.25
CA HIS A 102 6.66 -11.77 9.19
C HIS A 102 5.39 -11.19 8.57
N ALA A 103 5.45 -10.68 7.35
CA ALA A 103 4.30 -10.13 6.64
C ALA A 103 4.33 -10.42 5.14
N THR A 104 3.16 -10.75 4.61
CA THR A 104 2.89 -10.81 3.17
C THR A 104 2.04 -9.62 2.76
N LEU A 105 2.50 -8.91 1.71
CA LEU A 105 1.85 -7.73 1.17
C LEU A 105 1.24 -8.08 -0.20
N SER A 106 -0.05 -7.79 -0.38
CA SER A 106 -0.76 -7.93 -1.66
C SER A 106 -1.35 -6.60 -2.08
N LEU A 107 -0.89 -6.05 -3.20
CA LEU A 107 -1.41 -4.81 -3.76
C LEU A 107 -2.42 -5.09 -4.87
N MET A 108 -3.62 -4.53 -4.74
CA MET A 108 -4.72 -4.69 -5.69
C MET A 108 -5.09 -3.35 -6.29
N GLY A 109 -5.11 -3.27 -7.61
CA GLY A 109 -5.68 -2.16 -8.36
C GLY A 109 -7.15 -2.46 -8.68
N ILE A 110 -8.04 -1.54 -8.33
CA ILE A 110 -9.47 -1.63 -8.66
C ILE A 110 -9.66 -0.90 -9.99
N PRO A 111 -9.99 -1.60 -11.09
CA PRO A 111 -10.17 -0.96 -12.38
C PRO A 111 -11.24 0.14 -12.31
N ARG A 112 -11.10 1.17 -13.13
CA ARG A 112 -12.26 1.97 -13.53
C ARG A 112 -13.19 1.00 -14.26
N THR A 113 -14.32 0.69 -13.65
CA THR A 113 -15.46 0.14 -14.38
C THR A 113 -16.06 1.32 -15.10
N ASP A 114 -15.62 1.53 -16.33
CA ASP A 114 -16.25 2.46 -17.24
C ASP A 114 -17.73 2.02 -17.36
N GLY A 115 -18.65 2.98 -17.24
CA GLY A 115 -20.04 2.77 -17.65
C GLY A 115 -20.16 2.76 -19.17
#